data_AF-G4ZKF8-F1
#
_entry.id   AF-G4ZKF8-F1
#
_cell.length_a   1.000
_cell.length_b   1.000
_cell.length_c   1.000
_cell.angle_alpha   90.00
_cell.angle_beta   90.00
_cell.angle_gamma   90.00
#
_symmetry.space_group_name_H-M   'P 1'
#
loop_
_entity.id
_entity.type
_entity.pdbx_description
1 polymer ?
#
loop_
_entity_poly.entity_id
_entity_poly.type
_entity_poly.pdbx_seq_one_letter_code
_entity_poly.pdbx_strand_id
1 'polypeptide(L)'
;MVHVLPGDAEEMMLSQQKKKMSDLFVDLGKVVEKWDASSEHQTLKKDLVSLLHEPGCQEALMEIMANAKFATLFQTVTEEFQKNGNFMECLVAVAGTGDLEGVAKILLAKCPNARVQVERVLQQVQYSHNAQLMSASDYFEAINIEETKQDLGPVVAVFEGDVTCPDGTVLAPGEPFDKVWKLRNGGPNKWPIGAELLCVGGDKMQAPESVLIPSVLPGKSIDVSLRMVAPAKPGRYTGYWRLSTPDGNRFGQRLWVDINVMEPKEPATVAVETKEVRVDAPAAVVSTAGASVNVPAPAAVLTNNDEELRWTNQLQALADMGFTDMDRNVALLTQHNGDMDAVITGLLSSV
;
A
#
# COMPACT_ATOMS: atom_id res chain seq x y z
N MET A 1 -41.34 -40.90 23.55
CA MET A 1 -40.73 -40.45 22.29
C MET A 1 -40.67 -38.94 22.37
N VAL A 2 -39.53 -38.37 22.72
CA VAL A 2 -39.40 -36.92 22.93
C VAL A 2 -39.45 -36.26 21.55
N HIS A 3 -40.53 -35.55 21.25
CA HIS A 3 -40.65 -34.72 20.05
C HIS A 3 -39.71 -33.53 20.22
N VAL A 4 -38.52 -33.61 19.64
CA VAL A 4 -37.62 -32.46 19.49
C VAL A 4 -38.26 -31.54 18.45
N LEU A 5 -38.54 -30.28 18.82
CA LEU A 5 -39.13 -29.31 17.90
C LEU A 5 -38.07 -28.89 16.86
N PRO A 6 -38.45 -28.47 15.64
CA PRO A 6 -37.50 -28.11 14.58
C PRO A 6 -36.47 -27.05 15.01
N GLY A 7 -36.87 -26.12 15.89
CA GLY A 7 -35.96 -25.09 16.45
C GLY A 7 -34.90 -25.65 17.40
N ASP A 8 -35.22 -26.68 18.19
CA ASP A 8 -34.26 -27.30 19.11
C ASP A 8 -33.17 -28.07 18.36
N ALA A 9 -33.50 -28.62 17.18
CA ALA A 9 -32.56 -29.32 16.32
C ALA A 9 -31.57 -28.36 15.63
N GLU A 10 -32.06 -27.20 15.14
CA GLU A 10 -31.21 -26.15 14.57
C GLU A 10 -30.29 -25.53 15.63
N GLU A 11 -30.81 -25.24 16.82
CA GLU A 11 -30.03 -24.67 17.92
C GLU A 11 -28.97 -25.64 18.43
N MET A 12 -29.29 -26.95 18.47
CA MET A 12 -28.32 -28.00 18.80
C MET A 12 -27.24 -28.17 17.71
N MET A 13 -27.60 -28.05 16.42
CA MET A 13 -26.62 -28.09 15.31
C MET A 13 -25.68 -26.88 15.35
N LEU A 14 -26.21 -25.67 15.58
CA LEU A 14 -25.41 -24.45 15.73
C LEU A 14 -24.45 -24.55 16.92
N SER A 15 -24.91 -25.12 18.04
CA SER A 15 -24.09 -25.37 19.23
C SER A 15 -22.97 -26.38 18.97
N GLN A 16 -23.26 -27.49 18.28
CA GLN A 16 -22.25 -28.48 17.88
C GLN A 16 -21.22 -27.88 16.90
N GLN A 17 -21.67 -27.08 15.95
CA GLN A 17 -20.79 -26.38 15.01
C GLN A 17 -19.89 -25.39 15.74
N LYS A 18 -20.43 -24.60 16.68
CA LYS A 18 -19.65 -23.67 17.52
C LYS A 18 -18.61 -24.38 18.37
N LYS A 19 -18.93 -25.54 18.93
CA LYS A 19 -17.98 -26.36 19.70
C LYS A 19 -16.85 -26.89 18.81
N LYS A 20 -17.17 -27.49 17.66
CA LYS A 20 -16.18 -27.99 16.70
C LYS A 20 -15.23 -26.88 16.22
N MET A 21 -15.75 -25.65 16.05
CA MET A 21 -14.96 -24.47 15.69
C MET A 21 -14.02 -24.02 16.82
N SER A 22 -14.49 -24.03 18.07
CA SER A 22 -13.63 -23.73 19.22
C SER A 22 -12.47 -24.73 19.34
N ASP A 23 -12.74 -26.01 19.09
CA ASP A 23 -11.70 -27.06 19.12
C ASP A 23 -10.65 -26.82 18.02
N LEU A 24 -11.09 -26.47 16.80
CA LEU A 24 -10.20 -26.16 15.67
C LEU A 24 -9.31 -24.94 15.94
N PHE A 25 -9.86 -23.91 16.58
CA PHE A 25 -9.10 -22.71 16.98
C PHE A 25 -7.99 -23.06 17.97
N VAL A 26 -8.31 -23.85 18.99
CA VAL A 26 -7.34 -24.35 19.98
C VAL A 26 -6.23 -25.16 19.31
N ASP A 27 -6.59 -25.99 18.34
CA ASP A 27 -5.62 -26.79 17.60
C ASP A 27 -4.72 -25.92 16.71
N LEU A 28 -5.27 -24.90 16.04
CA LEU A 28 -4.48 -23.94 15.27
C LEU A 28 -3.47 -23.19 16.14
N GLY A 29 -3.88 -22.75 17.34
CA GLY A 29 -2.97 -22.15 18.33
C GLY A 29 -1.80 -23.06 18.69
N LYS A 30 -2.09 -24.31 19.04
CA LYS A 30 -1.05 -25.30 19.36
C LYS A 30 -0.14 -25.59 18.17
N VAL A 31 -0.68 -25.61 16.96
CA VAL A 31 0.09 -25.84 15.73
C VAL A 31 1.09 -24.72 15.52
N VAL A 32 0.64 -23.45 15.57
CA VAL A 32 1.53 -22.29 15.39
C VAL A 32 2.57 -22.21 16.51
N GLU A 33 2.20 -22.52 17.76
CA GLU A 33 3.15 -22.55 18.88
C GLU A 33 4.24 -23.62 18.71
N LYS A 34 3.86 -24.82 18.25
CA LYS A 34 4.76 -25.96 18.04
C LYS A 34 5.57 -25.88 16.75
N TRP A 35 5.21 -24.99 15.82
CA TRP A 35 5.94 -24.82 14.56
C TRP A 35 7.38 -24.39 14.84
N ASP A 36 8.35 -25.22 14.45
CA ASP A 36 9.77 -24.92 14.55
C ASP A 36 10.22 -23.99 13.40
N ALA A 37 9.90 -22.71 13.55
CA ALA A 37 10.20 -21.70 12.53
C ALA A 37 11.71 -21.48 12.38
N SER A 38 12.20 -21.37 11.13
CA SER A 38 13.59 -20.97 10.87
C SER A 38 13.87 -19.57 11.43
N SER A 39 15.15 -19.19 11.52
CA SER A 39 15.57 -17.86 11.99
C SER A 39 14.87 -16.71 11.25
N GLU A 40 14.65 -16.89 9.95
CA GLU A 40 13.97 -15.91 9.08
C GLU A 40 12.46 -15.80 9.39
N HIS A 41 11.83 -16.87 9.86
CA HIS A 41 10.38 -16.93 10.13
C HIS A 41 10.00 -16.68 11.60
N GLN A 42 10.96 -16.37 12.48
CA GLN A 42 10.69 -16.14 13.91
C GLN A 42 9.75 -14.94 14.14
N THR A 43 9.95 -13.84 13.41
CA THR A 43 9.07 -12.67 13.49
C THR A 43 7.64 -13.01 13.06
N LEU A 44 7.50 -13.76 11.96
CA LEU A 44 6.22 -14.23 11.47
C LEU A 44 5.52 -15.12 12.50
N LYS A 45 6.22 -16.09 13.09
CA LYS A 45 5.67 -16.94 14.14
C LYS A 45 5.14 -16.10 15.31
N LYS A 46 5.90 -15.10 15.76
CA LYS A 46 5.48 -14.18 16.83
C LYS A 46 4.21 -13.41 16.45
N ASP A 47 4.16 -12.88 15.23
CA ASP A 47 2.98 -12.13 14.76
C ASP A 47 1.74 -13.03 14.65
N LEU A 48 1.88 -14.26 14.15
CA LEU A 48 0.78 -15.24 14.10
C LEU A 48 0.28 -15.61 15.50
N VAL A 49 1.19 -15.85 16.46
CA VAL A 49 0.79 -16.09 17.86
C VAL A 49 0.08 -14.86 18.43
N SER A 50 0.58 -13.66 18.17
CA SER A 50 -0.08 -12.41 18.61
C SER A 50 -1.49 -12.30 18.02
N LEU A 51 -1.66 -12.58 16.73
CA LEU A 51 -2.96 -12.55 16.05
C LEU A 51 -3.98 -13.49 16.69
N LEU A 52 -3.55 -14.72 17.01
CA LEU A 52 -4.43 -15.70 17.66
C LEU A 52 -4.87 -15.29 19.07
N HIS A 53 -4.15 -14.37 19.71
CA HIS A 53 -4.52 -13.83 21.02
C HIS A 53 -5.32 -12.52 20.92
N GLU A 54 -5.49 -11.95 19.73
CA GLU A 54 -6.25 -10.71 19.58
C GLU A 54 -7.75 -10.93 19.86
N PRO A 55 -8.37 -10.03 20.65
CA PRO A 55 -9.81 -10.01 20.82
C PRO A 55 -10.49 -9.90 19.44
N GLY A 56 -11.40 -10.83 19.14
CA GLY A 56 -12.10 -10.89 17.85
C GLY A 56 -11.51 -11.87 16.84
N CYS A 57 -10.31 -12.43 17.07
CA CYS A 57 -9.70 -13.39 16.13
C CYS A 57 -10.54 -14.66 15.97
N GLN A 58 -11.07 -15.18 17.06
CA GLN A 58 -11.97 -16.34 17.02
C GLN A 58 -13.26 -16.04 16.23
N GLU A 59 -13.82 -14.83 16.36
CA GLU A 59 -14.99 -14.41 15.58
C GLU A 59 -14.67 -14.25 14.10
N ALA A 60 -13.51 -13.68 13.77
CA ALA A 60 -13.02 -13.57 12.40
C ALA A 60 -12.88 -14.95 11.75
N LEU A 61 -12.26 -15.92 12.44
CA LEU A 61 -12.07 -17.26 11.93
C LEU A 61 -13.41 -17.99 11.74
N MET A 62 -14.38 -17.80 12.64
CA MET A 62 -15.74 -18.31 12.44
C MET A 62 -16.40 -17.73 11.18
N GLU A 63 -16.25 -16.43 10.94
CA GLU A 63 -16.79 -15.77 9.74
C GLU A 63 -16.11 -16.26 8.46
N ILE A 64 -14.78 -16.43 8.48
CA ILE A 64 -14.03 -17.01 7.36
C ILE A 64 -14.50 -18.43 7.06
N MET A 65 -14.66 -19.27 8.09
CA MET A 65 -15.11 -20.67 7.92
C MET A 65 -16.55 -20.79 7.42
N ALA A 66 -17.44 -19.88 7.84
CA ALA A 66 -18.83 -19.86 7.40
C ALA A 66 -18.98 -19.34 5.95
N ASN A 67 -17.98 -18.63 5.45
CA ASN A 67 -17.99 -18.08 4.10
C ASN A 67 -17.59 -19.16 3.09
N ALA A 68 -18.55 -19.53 2.23
CA ALA A 68 -18.35 -20.53 1.17
C ALA A 68 -17.15 -20.21 0.25
N LYS A 69 -16.78 -18.93 0.11
CA LYS A 69 -15.60 -18.51 -0.65
C LYS A 69 -14.30 -19.11 -0.10
N PHE A 70 -14.18 -19.25 1.23
CA PHE A 70 -12.97 -19.73 1.88
C PHE A 70 -13.08 -21.19 2.35
N ALA A 71 -14.08 -21.93 1.87
CA ALA A 71 -14.36 -23.29 2.32
C ALA A 71 -13.18 -24.26 2.12
N THR A 72 -12.34 -24.02 1.11
CA THR A 72 -11.15 -24.83 0.81
C THR A 72 -9.93 -24.43 1.62
N LEU A 73 -9.92 -23.22 2.20
CA LEU A 73 -8.72 -22.63 2.80
C LEU A 73 -8.17 -23.46 3.96
N PHE A 74 -9.04 -23.87 4.88
CA PHE A 74 -8.66 -24.73 6.00
C PHE A 74 -8.25 -26.14 5.56
N GLN A 75 -8.88 -26.65 4.50
CA GLN A 75 -8.49 -27.94 3.93
C GLN A 75 -7.07 -27.85 3.35
N THR A 76 -6.78 -26.82 2.55
CA THR A 76 -5.44 -26.56 2.00
C THR A 76 -4.39 -26.41 3.10
N VAL A 77 -4.67 -25.59 4.13
CA VAL A 77 -3.74 -25.44 5.27
C VAL A 77 -3.50 -26.77 5.97
N THR A 78 -4.54 -27.56 6.19
CA THR A 78 -4.41 -28.87 6.86
C THR A 78 -3.59 -29.84 6.02
N GLU A 79 -3.86 -29.93 4.73
CA GLU A 79 -3.14 -30.81 3.80
C GLU A 79 -1.66 -30.42 3.67
N GLU A 80 -1.36 -29.13 3.52
CA GLU A 80 0.02 -28.67 3.43
C GLU A 80 0.77 -28.83 4.75
N PHE A 81 0.11 -28.59 5.88
CA PHE A 81 0.72 -28.76 7.19
C PHE A 81 1.06 -30.24 7.46
N GLN A 82 0.21 -31.17 7.00
CA GLN A 82 0.46 -32.60 7.14
C GLN A 82 1.66 -33.11 6.31
N LYS A 83 2.03 -32.42 5.22
CA LYS A 83 3.16 -32.82 4.39
C LYS A 83 4.50 -32.56 5.09
N ASN A 84 4.73 -31.31 5.49
CA ASN A 84 6.06 -30.86 5.93
C ASN A 84 6.08 -30.21 7.32
N GLY A 85 4.92 -30.02 7.97
CA GLY A 85 4.82 -29.34 9.27
C GLY A 85 5.26 -27.87 9.26
N ASN A 86 5.49 -27.29 8.07
CA ASN A 86 5.93 -25.93 7.91
C ASN A 86 4.73 -25.03 7.65
N PHE A 87 4.41 -24.17 8.61
CA PHE A 87 3.26 -23.27 8.51
C PHE A 87 3.44 -22.20 7.43
N MET A 88 4.69 -21.85 7.09
CA MET A 88 4.96 -20.92 5.99
C MET A 88 4.46 -21.45 4.65
N GLU A 89 4.71 -22.73 4.37
CA GLU A 89 4.25 -23.40 3.15
C GLU A 89 2.72 -23.38 3.06
N CYS A 90 2.04 -23.54 4.19
CA CYS A 90 0.58 -23.46 4.28
C CYS A 90 0.09 -22.06 3.87
N LEU A 91 0.72 -21.00 4.41
CA LEU A 91 0.36 -19.64 4.10
C LEU A 91 0.63 -19.28 2.63
N VAL A 92 1.74 -19.76 2.07
CA VAL A 92 2.08 -19.55 0.66
C VAL A 92 1.11 -20.28 -0.27
N ALA A 93 0.73 -21.52 0.07
CA ALA A 93 -0.29 -22.26 -0.69
C ALA A 93 -1.64 -21.53 -0.67
N VAL A 94 -2.04 -20.99 0.48
CA VAL A 94 -3.24 -20.15 0.59
C VAL A 94 -3.10 -18.87 -0.24
N ALA A 95 -1.95 -18.21 -0.24
CA ALA A 95 -1.72 -17.02 -1.05
C ALA A 95 -1.91 -17.29 -2.56
N GLY A 96 -1.48 -18.46 -3.05
CA GLY A 96 -1.66 -18.89 -4.44
C GLY A 96 -3.12 -19.03 -4.87
N THR A 97 -4.06 -19.13 -3.94
CA THR A 97 -5.51 -19.18 -4.25
C THR A 97 -6.14 -17.81 -4.50
N GLY A 98 -5.46 -16.71 -4.15
CA GLY A 98 -5.98 -15.35 -4.22
C GLY A 98 -6.95 -14.97 -3.09
N ASP A 99 -7.19 -15.86 -2.12
CA ASP A 99 -8.15 -15.63 -1.05
C ASP A 99 -7.60 -14.89 0.18
N LEU A 100 -6.27 -14.74 0.25
CA LEU A 100 -5.58 -14.18 1.40
C LEU A 100 -6.01 -12.74 1.72
N GLU A 101 -6.34 -11.94 0.69
CA GLU A 101 -6.82 -10.57 0.87
C GLU A 101 -8.21 -10.52 1.53
N GLY A 102 -9.08 -11.45 1.16
CA GLY A 102 -10.43 -11.57 1.74
C GLY A 102 -10.35 -11.98 3.21
N VAL A 103 -9.46 -12.92 3.53
CA VAL A 103 -9.15 -13.32 4.91
C VAL A 103 -8.62 -12.16 5.74
N ALA A 104 -7.67 -11.39 5.18
CA ALA A 104 -7.11 -10.22 5.85
C ALA A 104 -8.19 -9.16 6.14
N LYS A 105 -9.11 -8.90 5.19
CA LYS A 105 -10.21 -7.95 5.40
C LYS A 105 -11.12 -8.36 6.57
N ILE A 106 -11.48 -9.63 6.67
CA ILE A 106 -12.31 -10.13 7.78
C ILE A 106 -11.55 -10.05 9.10
N LEU A 107 -10.26 -10.44 9.13
CA LEU A 107 -9.43 -10.34 10.32
C LEU A 107 -9.33 -8.90 10.82
N LEU A 108 -9.06 -7.93 9.94
CA LEU A 108 -8.95 -6.52 10.32
C LEU A 108 -10.28 -5.91 10.78
N ALA A 109 -11.40 -6.36 10.21
CA ALA A 109 -12.73 -5.91 10.62
C ALA A 109 -13.07 -6.33 12.06
N LYS A 110 -12.58 -7.50 12.50
CA LYS A 110 -12.82 -8.03 13.86
C LYS A 110 -11.69 -7.75 14.84
N CYS A 111 -10.46 -7.56 14.34
CA CYS A 111 -9.25 -7.35 15.12
C CYS A 111 -8.56 -6.04 14.69
N PRO A 112 -9.10 -4.86 15.03
CA PRO A 112 -8.58 -3.58 14.52
C PRO A 112 -7.14 -3.28 14.99
N ASN A 113 -6.74 -3.81 16.16
CA ASN A 113 -5.38 -3.65 16.71
C ASN A 113 -4.35 -4.56 16.03
N ALA A 114 -4.81 -5.55 15.25
CA ALA A 114 -3.97 -6.53 14.59
C ALA A 114 -3.32 -6.03 13.29
N ARG A 115 -3.58 -4.77 12.91
CA ARG A 115 -3.25 -4.27 11.56
C ARG A 115 -1.81 -4.49 11.16
N VAL A 116 -0.88 -4.12 12.05
CA VAL A 116 0.56 -4.23 11.78
C VAL A 116 0.98 -5.70 11.64
N GLN A 117 0.44 -6.59 12.47
CA GLN A 117 0.73 -8.02 12.43
C GLN A 117 0.18 -8.65 11.14
N VAL A 118 -1.05 -8.30 10.73
CA VAL A 118 -1.64 -8.77 9.48
C VAL A 118 -0.81 -8.29 8.28
N GLU A 119 -0.44 -7.02 8.23
CA GLU A 119 0.37 -6.46 7.14
C GLU A 119 1.74 -7.15 7.06
N ARG A 120 2.41 -7.39 8.20
CA ARG A 120 3.70 -8.07 8.21
C ARG A 120 3.60 -9.53 7.79
N VAL A 121 2.53 -10.22 8.20
CA VAL A 121 2.25 -11.60 7.75
C VAL A 121 2.06 -11.61 6.23
N LEU A 122 1.23 -10.72 5.68
CA LEU A 122 1.01 -10.63 4.23
C LEU A 122 2.31 -10.36 3.47
N GLN A 123 3.15 -9.43 3.96
CA GLN A 123 4.45 -9.13 3.36
C GLN A 123 5.37 -10.34 3.37
N GLN A 124 5.48 -11.05 4.50
CA GLN A 124 6.34 -12.24 4.58
C GLN A 124 5.83 -13.36 3.67
N VAL A 125 4.51 -13.55 3.59
CA VAL A 125 3.89 -14.56 2.71
C VAL A 125 4.15 -14.24 1.24
N GLN A 126 4.02 -12.98 0.85
CA GLN A 126 4.33 -12.55 -0.51
C GLN A 126 5.81 -12.76 -0.84
N TYR A 127 6.71 -12.40 0.08
CA TYR A 127 8.15 -12.59 -0.09
C TYR A 127 8.49 -14.07 -0.30
N SER A 128 7.99 -14.97 0.56
CA SER A 128 8.27 -16.40 0.43
C SER A 128 7.60 -17.04 -0.77
N HIS A 129 6.39 -16.59 -1.17
CA HIS A 129 5.76 -17.04 -2.40
C HIS A 129 6.61 -16.70 -3.63
N ASN A 130 7.11 -15.47 -3.71
CA ASN A 130 8.01 -15.05 -4.77
C ASN A 130 9.33 -15.85 -4.75
N ALA A 131 9.88 -16.12 -3.56
CA ALA A 131 11.08 -16.95 -3.41
C ALA A 131 10.85 -18.40 -3.86
N GLN A 132 9.70 -19.00 -3.57
CA GLN A 132 9.35 -20.33 -4.06
C GLN A 132 9.20 -20.37 -5.57
N LEU A 133 8.55 -19.37 -6.17
CA LEU A 133 8.46 -19.26 -7.63
C LEU A 133 9.85 -19.16 -8.28
N MET A 134 10.83 -18.53 -7.62
CA MET A 134 12.23 -18.56 -8.07
C MET A 134 12.84 -19.96 -8.01
N SER A 135 12.50 -20.76 -7.01
CA SER A 135 13.02 -22.13 -6.85
C SER A 135 12.31 -23.17 -7.73
N ALA A 136 11.03 -22.94 -8.04
CA ALA A 136 10.13 -23.89 -8.67
C ALA A 136 9.92 -23.66 -10.18
N SER A 137 10.34 -22.52 -10.73
CA SER A 137 10.47 -22.36 -12.18
C SER A 137 11.36 -23.48 -12.73
N ASP A 138 11.10 -23.97 -13.96
CA ASP A 138 11.89 -24.98 -14.72
C ASP A 138 13.34 -24.53 -15.04
N TYR A 139 13.95 -23.84 -14.09
CA TYR A 139 15.07 -22.93 -14.19
C TYR A 139 16.30 -23.43 -13.43
N PHE A 140 16.10 -24.46 -12.60
CA PHE A 140 17.15 -25.24 -11.95
C PHE A 140 17.46 -26.49 -12.77
N GLU A 141 17.94 -26.32 -14.01
CA GLU A 141 19.04 -27.18 -14.42
C GLU A 141 20.25 -26.77 -13.56
N ALA A 142 20.92 -27.78 -12.99
CA ALA A 142 21.96 -27.61 -11.97
C ALA A 142 22.92 -26.45 -12.27
N ILE A 143 23.03 -25.54 -11.31
CA ILE A 143 23.98 -24.43 -11.33
C ILE A 143 25.39 -24.96 -11.59
N ASN A 144 25.91 -24.77 -12.80
CA ASN A 144 27.34 -24.76 -13.02
C ASN A 144 27.84 -23.38 -12.56
N ILE A 145 28.61 -23.37 -11.48
CA ILE A 145 29.14 -22.16 -10.82
C ILE A 145 29.91 -21.24 -11.80
N GLU A 146 30.33 -21.76 -12.95
CA GLU A 146 31.01 -21.01 -14.01
C GLU A 146 30.09 -20.05 -14.80
N GLU A 147 28.78 -20.29 -14.91
CA GLU A 147 27.86 -19.41 -15.68
C GLU A 147 27.51 -18.10 -14.98
N THR A 148 27.69 -18.00 -13.65
CA THR A 148 27.47 -16.75 -12.91
C THR A 148 28.43 -15.62 -13.32
N LYS A 149 29.50 -15.93 -14.07
CA LYS A 149 30.41 -14.92 -14.65
C LYS A 149 30.04 -14.47 -16.07
N GLN A 150 29.01 -15.06 -16.71
CA GLN A 150 28.70 -14.81 -18.13
C GLN A 150 27.44 -13.99 -18.42
N ASP A 151 26.61 -13.66 -17.43
CA ASP A 151 25.42 -12.82 -17.62
C ASP A 151 25.73 -11.30 -17.62
N LEU A 152 26.78 -10.89 -18.33
CA LEU A 152 27.22 -9.49 -18.51
C LEU A 152 26.38 -8.69 -19.53
N GLY A 153 25.31 -9.27 -20.07
CA GLY A 153 24.40 -8.60 -21.01
C GLY A 153 23.55 -7.52 -20.32
N PRO A 154 23.00 -6.56 -21.08
CA PRO A 154 22.15 -5.52 -20.50
C PRO A 154 20.88 -6.13 -19.89
N VAL A 155 20.68 -5.90 -18.58
CA VAL A 155 19.44 -6.27 -17.89
C VAL A 155 18.38 -5.22 -18.21
N VAL A 156 17.30 -5.63 -18.87
CA VAL A 156 16.26 -4.71 -19.35
C VAL A 156 14.89 -5.16 -18.85
N ALA A 157 14.18 -4.23 -18.23
CA ALA A 157 12.77 -4.39 -17.90
C ALA A 157 11.95 -3.32 -18.60
N VAL A 158 10.86 -3.75 -19.22
CA VAL A 158 9.91 -2.91 -19.96
C VAL A 158 8.59 -2.90 -19.20
N PHE A 159 8.11 -1.72 -18.87
CA PHE A 159 6.77 -1.52 -18.32
C PHE A 159 5.74 -1.72 -19.44
N GLU A 160 4.78 -2.61 -19.21
CA GLU A 160 3.69 -2.88 -20.16
C GLU A 160 2.37 -2.23 -19.75
N GLY A 161 2.21 -1.87 -18.47
CA GLY A 161 1.04 -1.16 -17.98
C GLY A 161 0.70 -1.44 -16.52
N ASP A 162 -0.19 -0.63 -15.98
CA ASP A 162 -0.82 -0.87 -14.69
C ASP A 162 -1.90 -1.96 -14.84
N VAL A 163 -1.83 -2.99 -14.01
CA VAL A 163 -2.86 -4.04 -13.92
C VAL A 163 -3.92 -3.62 -12.92
N THR A 164 -3.50 -3.00 -11.80
CA THR A 164 -4.41 -2.45 -10.78
C THR A 164 -3.98 -1.04 -10.37
N CYS A 165 -4.90 -0.30 -9.75
CA CYS A 165 -4.66 1.06 -9.26
C CYS A 165 -4.00 1.96 -10.33
N PRO A 166 -4.70 2.25 -11.44
CA PRO A 166 -4.20 3.17 -12.45
C PRO A 166 -3.99 4.56 -11.87
N ASP A 167 -3.21 5.39 -12.55
CA ASP A 167 -2.87 6.72 -12.07
C ASP A 167 -4.10 7.58 -11.74
N GLY A 168 -4.04 8.25 -10.60
CA GLY A 168 -5.09 9.12 -10.09
C GLY A 168 -6.23 8.37 -9.39
N THR A 169 -6.10 7.06 -9.14
CA THR A 169 -7.09 6.28 -8.39
C THR A 169 -7.47 6.99 -7.09
N VAL A 170 -8.78 7.14 -6.84
CA VAL A 170 -9.29 7.77 -5.62
C VAL A 170 -9.51 6.71 -4.56
N LEU A 171 -8.91 6.90 -3.39
CA LEU A 171 -9.01 6.00 -2.24
C LEU A 171 -9.44 6.76 -0.98
N ALA A 172 -10.07 6.07 -0.04
CA ALA A 172 -10.35 6.63 1.27
C ALA A 172 -9.09 6.66 2.16
N PRO A 173 -9.01 7.56 3.15
CA PRO A 173 -7.93 7.55 4.13
C PRO A 173 -7.75 6.20 4.80
N GLY A 174 -6.51 5.66 4.80
CA GLY A 174 -6.19 4.38 5.44
C GLY A 174 -6.66 3.13 4.67
N GLU A 175 -7.25 3.31 3.49
CA GLU A 175 -7.70 2.22 2.63
C GLU A 175 -6.51 1.37 2.13
N PRO A 176 -6.48 0.05 2.40
CA PRO A 176 -5.46 -0.82 1.86
C PRO A 176 -5.75 -1.12 0.38
N PHE A 177 -4.70 -1.14 -0.44
CA PHE A 177 -4.82 -1.40 -1.88
C PHE A 177 -3.61 -2.19 -2.40
N ASP A 178 -3.81 -2.91 -3.50
CA ASP A 178 -2.73 -3.59 -4.24
C ASP A 178 -2.39 -2.79 -5.49
N LYS A 179 -1.13 -2.42 -5.63
CA LYS A 179 -0.59 -1.91 -6.89
C LYS A 179 0.08 -3.05 -7.63
N VAL A 180 -0.36 -3.31 -8.85
CA VAL A 180 0.22 -4.33 -9.72
C VAL A 180 0.67 -3.70 -11.03
N TRP A 181 1.94 -3.83 -11.36
CA TRP A 181 2.49 -3.48 -12.67
C TRP A 181 2.79 -4.73 -13.48
N LYS A 182 2.49 -4.70 -14.78
CA LYS A 182 2.94 -5.72 -15.71
C LYS A 182 4.30 -5.33 -16.29
N LEU A 183 5.31 -6.16 -16.07
CA LEU A 183 6.67 -5.95 -16.55
C LEU A 183 7.11 -7.09 -17.45
N ARG A 184 7.84 -6.77 -18.50
CA ARG A 184 8.45 -7.75 -19.39
C ARG A 184 9.96 -7.66 -19.37
N ASN A 185 10.63 -8.82 -19.39
CA ASN A 185 12.04 -8.84 -19.70
C ASN A 185 12.24 -8.52 -21.19
N GLY A 186 12.74 -7.32 -21.47
CA GLY A 186 13.05 -6.87 -22.83
C GLY A 186 14.50 -7.12 -23.25
N GLY A 187 15.30 -7.73 -22.38
CA GLY A 187 16.72 -7.98 -22.59
C GLY A 187 17.01 -9.31 -23.29
N PRO A 188 18.25 -9.50 -23.74
CA PRO A 188 18.69 -10.75 -24.37
C PRO A 188 18.92 -11.87 -23.33
N ASN A 189 19.14 -11.50 -22.06
CA ASN A 189 19.42 -12.42 -20.98
C ASN A 189 18.29 -12.41 -19.96
N LYS A 190 18.23 -13.47 -19.17
CA LYS A 190 17.32 -13.54 -18.03
C LYS A 190 17.65 -12.47 -16.99
N TRP A 191 16.67 -12.05 -16.19
CA TRP A 191 16.96 -11.19 -15.05
C TRP A 191 17.83 -11.93 -14.01
N PRO A 192 18.72 -11.24 -13.28
CA PRO A 192 19.55 -11.90 -12.28
C PRO A 192 18.68 -12.43 -11.13
N ILE A 193 19.05 -13.61 -10.62
CA ILE A 193 18.44 -14.18 -9.41
C ILE A 193 18.73 -13.23 -8.24
N GLY A 194 17.72 -12.97 -7.41
CA GLY A 194 17.82 -12.01 -6.31
C GLY A 194 17.65 -10.54 -6.72
N ALA A 195 17.14 -10.29 -7.93
CA ALA A 195 16.67 -8.95 -8.27
C ALA A 195 15.55 -8.51 -7.32
N GLU A 196 15.50 -7.22 -7.01
CA GLU A 196 14.52 -6.62 -6.10
C GLU A 196 13.86 -5.40 -6.72
N LEU A 197 12.61 -5.15 -6.36
CA LEU A 197 11.95 -3.86 -6.57
C LEU A 197 12.15 -3.01 -5.32
N LEU A 198 12.68 -1.80 -5.50
CA LEU A 198 13.04 -0.90 -4.41
C LEU A 198 12.30 0.41 -4.52
N CYS A 199 11.89 0.97 -3.38
CA CYS A 199 11.43 2.36 -3.33
C CYS A 199 12.62 3.29 -3.57
N VAL A 200 12.48 4.20 -4.54
CA VAL A 200 13.53 5.15 -4.94
C VAL A 200 13.14 6.61 -4.71
N GLY A 201 11.98 6.86 -4.12
CA GLY A 201 11.53 8.20 -3.73
C GLY A 201 10.01 8.31 -3.61
N GLY A 202 9.55 9.49 -3.19
CA GLY A 202 8.12 9.78 -3.01
C GLY A 202 7.51 9.09 -1.78
N ASP A 203 6.19 8.91 -1.82
CA ASP A 203 5.41 8.33 -0.73
C ASP A 203 5.47 6.81 -0.74
N LYS A 204 6.01 6.22 0.34
CA LYS A 204 6.09 4.76 0.50
C LYS A 204 4.74 4.10 0.73
N MET A 205 3.75 4.82 1.27
CA MET A 205 2.39 4.30 1.52
C MET A 205 2.40 2.94 2.26
N GLN A 206 3.29 2.81 3.25
CA GLN A 206 3.52 1.59 4.06
C GLN A 206 3.94 0.34 3.28
N ALA A 207 4.38 0.49 2.03
CA ALA A 207 4.96 -0.59 1.26
C ALA A 207 6.28 -1.10 1.88
N PRO A 208 6.64 -2.37 1.65
CA PRO A 208 7.91 -2.93 2.11
C PRO A 208 9.11 -2.20 1.48
N GLU A 209 10.26 -2.20 2.16
CA GLU A 209 11.50 -1.55 1.67
C GLU A 209 11.99 -2.15 0.35
N SER A 210 11.84 -3.46 0.20
CA SER A 210 12.14 -4.21 -1.02
C SER A 210 11.16 -5.35 -1.22
N VAL A 211 11.00 -5.77 -2.48
CA VAL A 211 10.29 -7.00 -2.85
C VAL A 211 11.16 -7.80 -3.80
N LEU A 212 11.41 -9.07 -3.47
CA LEU A 212 12.10 -9.99 -4.37
C LEU A 212 11.30 -10.21 -5.64
N ILE A 213 12.01 -10.13 -6.76
CA ILE A 213 11.48 -10.29 -8.10
C ILE A 213 12.03 -11.58 -8.68
N PRO A 214 11.16 -12.44 -9.24
CA PRO A 214 11.62 -13.69 -9.81
C PRO A 214 12.51 -13.46 -11.02
N SER A 215 13.36 -14.44 -11.30
CA SER A 215 14.17 -14.42 -12.51
C SER A 215 13.30 -14.61 -13.74
N VAL A 216 13.23 -13.61 -14.62
CA VAL A 216 12.36 -13.63 -15.81
C VAL A 216 13.19 -13.90 -17.05
N LEU A 217 12.79 -14.88 -17.86
CA LEU A 217 13.42 -15.20 -19.15
C LEU A 217 13.20 -14.09 -20.20
N PRO A 218 14.09 -13.94 -21.19
CA PRO A 218 13.91 -13.02 -22.30
C PRO A 218 12.52 -13.11 -22.95
N GLY A 219 11.86 -11.97 -23.13
CA GLY A 219 10.55 -11.87 -23.76
C GLY A 219 9.37 -12.29 -22.89
N LYS A 220 9.58 -12.79 -21.66
CA LYS A 220 8.49 -13.17 -20.74
C LYS A 220 8.07 -11.98 -19.87
N SER A 221 6.78 -11.95 -19.53
CA SER A 221 6.19 -10.94 -18.65
C SER A 221 5.79 -11.54 -17.30
N ILE A 222 5.83 -10.71 -16.27
CA ILE A 222 5.34 -11.00 -14.92
C ILE A 222 4.49 -9.84 -14.41
N ASP A 223 3.63 -10.14 -13.46
CA ASP A 223 2.89 -9.14 -12.69
C ASP A 223 3.61 -8.94 -11.35
N VAL A 224 4.01 -7.70 -11.08
CA VAL A 224 4.71 -7.32 -9.84
C VAL A 224 3.74 -6.58 -8.94
N SER A 225 3.43 -7.16 -7.78
CA SER A 225 2.46 -6.63 -6.82
C SER A 225 3.12 -6.01 -5.59
N LEU A 226 2.57 -4.88 -5.13
CA LEU A 226 2.86 -4.27 -3.84
C LEU A 226 1.56 -4.04 -3.07
N ARG A 227 1.51 -4.58 -1.85
CA ARG A 227 0.48 -4.22 -0.86
C ARG A 227 0.82 -2.88 -0.23
N MET A 228 -0.10 -1.93 -0.32
CA MET A 228 0.07 -0.55 0.15
C MET A 228 -1.13 -0.09 0.96
N VAL A 229 -0.97 1.03 1.67
CA VAL A 229 -2.01 1.67 2.47
C VAL A 229 -2.07 3.16 2.11
N ALA A 230 -3.25 3.61 1.68
CA ALA A 230 -3.51 5.01 1.42
C ALA A 230 -3.24 5.84 2.70
N PRO A 231 -2.49 6.95 2.61
CA PRO A 231 -2.22 7.80 3.76
C PRO A 231 -3.50 8.31 4.45
N ALA A 232 -3.41 8.61 5.75
CA ALA A 232 -4.55 9.03 6.53
C ALA A 232 -5.00 10.48 6.24
N LYS A 233 -4.14 11.30 5.63
CA LYS A 233 -4.47 12.68 5.29
C LYS A 233 -4.98 12.72 3.84
N PRO A 234 -6.05 13.49 3.55
CA PRO A 234 -6.45 13.75 2.18
C PRO A 234 -5.36 14.47 1.40
N GLY A 235 -5.22 14.13 0.12
CA GLY A 235 -4.18 14.69 -0.75
C GLY A 235 -3.80 13.76 -1.89
N ARG A 236 -2.98 14.25 -2.81
CA ARG A 236 -2.36 13.43 -3.85
C ARG A 236 -1.06 12.85 -3.32
N TYR A 237 -0.83 11.57 -3.57
CA TYR A 237 0.36 10.85 -3.13
C TYR A 237 0.99 10.13 -4.31
N THR A 238 2.33 10.22 -4.41
CA THR A 238 3.06 9.58 -5.49
C THR A 238 4.29 8.86 -4.96
N GLY A 239 4.37 7.55 -5.17
CA GLY A 239 5.52 6.72 -4.80
C GLY A 239 6.28 6.23 -6.03
N TYR A 240 7.62 6.19 -5.99
CA TYR A 240 8.46 5.75 -7.09
C TYR A 240 9.25 4.49 -6.76
N TRP A 241 9.30 3.57 -7.72
CA TRP A 241 9.90 2.26 -7.56
C TRP A 241 10.81 1.93 -8.73
N ARG A 242 11.85 1.13 -8.48
CA ARG A 242 12.77 0.69 -9.53
C ARG A 242 13.37 -0.67 -9.22
N LEU A 243 13.53 -1.47 -10.26
CA LEU A 243 14.22 -2.75 -10.16
C LEU A 243 15.72 -2.54 -9.91
N SER A 244 16.30 -3.43 -9.13
CA SER A 244 17.71 -3.48 -8.79
C SER A 244 18.24 -4.89 -8.90
N THR A 245 19.45 -5.05 -9.42
CA THR A 245 20.18 -6.31 -9.33
C THR A 245 20.68 -6.54 -7.88
N PRO A 246 21.09 -7.77 -7.53
CA PRO A 246 21.69 -8.07 -6.22
C PRO A 246 22.90 -7.18 -5.89
N ASP A 247 23.68 -6.82 -6.91
CA ASP A 247 24.84 -5.92 -6.77
C ASP A 247 24.46 -4.44 -6.61
N GLY A 248 23.16 -4.13 -6.52
CA GLY A 248 22.63 -2.78 -6.31
C GLY A 248 22.43 -1.96 -7.58
N ASN A 249 22.72 -2.50 -8.76
CA ASN A 249 22.57 -1.77 -10.02
C ASN A 249 21.09 -1.64 -10.39
N ARG A 250 20.59 -0.41 -10.55
CA ARG A 250 19.21 -0.17 -10.95
C ARG A 250 19.02 -0.43 -12.44
N PHE A 251 17.94 -1.10 -12.82
CA PHE A 251 17.62 -1.40 -14.21
C PHE A 251 16.14 -1.16 -14.53
N GLY A 252 15.83 -1.10 -15.83
CA GLY A 252 14.48 -0.80 -16.31
C GLY A 252 14.02 0.64 -16.06
N GLN A 253 12.76 0.86 -16.42
CA GLN A 253 12.05 2.13 -16.20
C GLN A 253 11.72 2.33 -14.72
N ARG A 254 11.57 3.60 -14.32
CA ARG A 254 11.01 3.94 -13.00
C ARG A 254 9.50 3.69 -13.04
N LEU A 255 9.00 2.89 -12.12
CA LEU A 255 7.58 2.63 -11.92
C LEU A 255 7.04 3.61 -10.89
N TRP A 256 5.73 3.85 -10.92
CA TRP A 256 5.10 4.76 -9.97
C TRP A 256 3.72 4.30 -9.54
N VAL A 257 3.31 4.82 -8.39
CA VAL A 257 1.96 4.75 -7.84
C VAL A 257 1.49 6.17 -7.68
N ASP A 258 0.33 6.51 -8.22
CA ASP A 258 -0.27 7.85 -8.10
C ASP A 258 -1.73 7.70 -7.65
N ILE A 259 -2.03 8.15 -6.44
CA ILE A 259 -3.37 8.07 -5.84
C ILE A 259 -3.83 9.42 -5.32
N ASN A 260 -5.15 9.58 -5.24
CA ASN A 260 -5.80 10.70 -4.58
C ASN A 260 -6.56 10.19 -3.35
N VAL A 261 -6.13 10.57 -2.16
CA VAL A 261 -6.86 10.29 -0.93
C VAL A 261 -7.91 11.35 -0.72
N MET A 262 -9.18 10.94 -0.65
CA MET A 262 -10.32 11.84 -0.43
C MET A 262 -11.21 11.32 0.69
N GLU A 263 -11.70 12.22 1.55
CA GLU A 263 -12.68 11.83 2.56
C GLU A 263 -13.98 11.37 1.89
N PRO A 264 -14.61 10.28 2.39
CA PRO A 264 -15.93 9.89 1.94
C PRO A 264 -16.89 11.04 2.17
N LYS A 265 -17.46 11.58 1.09
CA LYS A 265 -18.51 12.60 1.19
C LYS A 265 -19.72 11.94 1.85
N GLU A 266 -20.02 12.31 3.11
CA GLU A 266 -21.28 11.93 3.73
C GLU A 266 -22.43 12.33 2.80
N PRO A 267 -23.40 11.44 2.51
CA PRO A 267 -24.58 11.85 1.77
C PRO A 267 -25.30 12.90 2.60
N ALA A 268 -25.27 14.14 2.12
CA ALA A 268 -26.02 15.24 2.71
C ALA A 268 -27.48 14.81 2.86
N THR A 269 -27.94 14.64 4.10
CA THR A 269 -29.36 14.57 4.41
C THR A 269 -29.98 15.87 3.92
N VAL A 270 -30.74 15.79 2.84
CA VAL A 270 -31.47 16.91 2.27
C VAL A 270 -32.58 17.26 3.27
N ALA A 271 -32.29 18.17 4.21
CA ALA A 271 -33.31 18.87 4.96
C ALA A 271 -34.12 19.70 3.96
N VAL A 272 -35.33 19.25 3.67
CA VAL A 272 -36.29 19.99 2.84
C VAL A 272 -36.75 21.21 3.67
N GLU A 273 -36.11 22.36 3.47
CA GLU A 273 -36.67 23.64 3.87
C GLU A 273 -37.77 24.04 2.89
N THR A 274 -39.02 23.89 3.31
CA THR A 274 -40.20 24.48 2.65
C THR A 274 -40.12 26.00 2.81
N LYS A 275 -39.56 26.70 1.82
CA LYS A 275 -39.62 28.16 1.74
C LYS A 275 -40.80 28.58 0.87
N GLU A 276 -41.87 29.02 1.53
CA GLU A 276 -42.99 29.70 0.87
C GLU A 276 -42.51 30.99 0.19
N VAL A 277 -42.98 31.17 -1.05
CA VAL A 277 -42.72 32.32 -1.90
C VAL A 277 -43.53 33.52 -1.41
N ARG A 278 -42.88 34.64 -1.12
CA ARG A 278 -43.52 35.96 -1.16
C ARG A 278 -42.62 36.96 -1.87
N VAL A 279 -43.12 37.42 -3.02
CA VAL A 279 -42.56 38.51 -3.82
C VAL A 279 -43.06 39.82 -3.23
N ASP A 280 -42.17 40.80 -3.04
CA ASP A 280 -42.38 42.20 -3.44
C ASP A 280 -41.14 43.06 -3.13
N ALA A 281 -40.81 43.92 -4.08
CA ALA A 281 -39.86 45.04 -4.01
C ALA A 281 -40.59 46.29 -4.56
N PRO A 282 -40.02 47.52 -4.58
CA PRO A 282 -38.75 47.99 -4.04
C PRO A 282 -38.85 49.35 -3.30
N ALA A 283 -37.74 49.81 -2.67
CA ALA A 283 -37.08 51.10 -2.94
C ALA A 283 -36.34 51.70 -1.73
N ALA A 284 -35.03 51.92 -1.96
CA ALA A 284 -34.17 53.02 -1.55
C ALA A 284 -34.26 53.63 -0.14
N VAL A 285 -33.12 53.59 0.58
CA VAL A 285 -32.49 54.82 1.10
C VAL A 285 -30.99 54.61 1.31
N VAL A 286 -30.21 55.52 0.73
CA VAL A 286 -28.77 55.71 0.90
C VAL A 286 -28.48 56.18 2.33
N SER A 287 -27.42 55.68 2.95
CA SER A 287 -26.69 56.45 3.95
C SER A 287 -25.21 56.05 4.00
N THR A 288 -24.42 57.09 4.19
CA THR A 288 -23.01 57.26 3.87
C THR A 288 -22.08 57.04 5.05
N ALA A 289 -20.86 56.63 4.71
CA ALA A 289 -19.57 57.00 5.31
C ALA A 289 -19.24 56.54 6.75
N GLY A 290 -18.10 55.86 6.86
CA GLY A 290 -17.41 55.57 8.11
C GLY A 290 -16.12 54.81 7.88
N ALA A 291 -15.16 55.42 7.18
CA ALA A 291 -13.80 54.93 7.09
C ALA A 291 -13.14 54.92 8.48
N SER A 292 -12.51 53.81 8.86
CA SER A 292 -11.57 53.78 9.99
C SER A 292 -10.17 53.51 9.47
N VAL A 293 -9.31 54.50 9.69
CA VAL A 293 -7.88 54.52 9.41
C VAL A 293 -7.11 53.96 10.61
N ASN A 294 -6.05 53.26 10.23
CA ASN A 294 -5.02 52.52 10.93
C ASN A 294 -4.17 53.35 11.93
N VAL A 295 -3.62 52.73 12.99
CA VAL A 295 -2.28 53.03 13.55
C VAL A 295 -1.74 51.86 14.42
N PRO A 296 -0.40 51.73 14.60
CA PRO A 296 0.35 50.48 14.51
C PRO A 296 1.20 50.15 15.76
N ALA A 297 1.81 48.97 15.82
CA ALA A 297 2.92 48.66 16.74
C ALA A 297 3.68 47.40 16.26
N PRO A 298 4.95 47.21 16.64
CA PRO A 298 6.14 47.86 16.09
C PRO A 298 7.02 46.89 15.30
N ALA A 299 7.83 47.46 14.42
CA ALA A 299 8.86 46.77 13.64
C ALA A 299 9.90 46.09 14.55
N ALA A 300 10.02 44.77 14.42
CA ALA A 300 11.24 44.06 14.75
C ALA A 300 12.19 44.19 13.55
N VAL A 301 13.30 44.86 13.78
CA VAL A 301 14.46 44.90 12.89
C VAL A 301 15.02 43.47 12.86
N LEU A 302 14.88 42.80 11.73
CA LEU A 302 15.56 41.53 11.47
C LEU A 302 16.66 41.78 10.46
N THR A 303 17.86 41.52 10.93
CA THR A 303 19.14 41.56 10.24
C THR A 303 19.12 40.69 8.97
N ASN A 304 19.89 41.10 7.97
CA ASN A 304 20.00 40.61 6.58
C ASN A 304 20.21 39.08 6.31
N ASN A 305 19.84 38.18 7.23
CA ASN A 305 19.93 36.72 7.05
C ASN A 305 18.57 36.00 6.96
N ASP A 306 17.43 36.68 7.16
CA ASP A 306 16.11 36.03 7.18
C ASP A 306 15.41 35.98 5.81
N GLU A 307 15.86 36.74 4.81
CA GLU A 307 15.23 36.73 3.48
C GLU A 307 15.62 35.51 2.62
N GLU A 308 16.80 34.91 2.85
CA GLU A 308 17.22 33.69 2.14
C GLU A 308 16.51 32.44 2.67
N LEU A 309 16.19 32.42 3.97
CA LEU A 309 15.46 31.33 4.61
C LEU A 309 13.96 31.32 4.24
N ARG A 310 13.39 32.49 3.93
CA ARG A 310 11.94 32.63 3.67
C ARG A 310 11.47 31.83 2.44
N TRP A 311 12.36 31.60 1.48
CA TRP A 311 12.06 30.93 0.22
C TRP A 311 12.84 29.64 0.00
N THR A 312 13.37 29.02 1.05
CA THR A 312 14.22 27.82 0.95
C THR A 312 13.58 26.71 0.09
N ASN A 313 12.29 26.44 0.31
CA ASN A 313 11.57 25.39 -0.43
C ASN A 313 11.35 25.77 -1.90
N GLN A 314 11.06 27.05 -2.17
CA GLN A 314 10.82 27.57 -3.51
C GLN A 314 12.11 27.66 -4.33
N LEU A 315 13.22 28.07 -3.71
CA LEU A 315 14.54 28.07 -4.34
C LEU A 315 15.02 26.65 -4.66
N GLN A 316 14.76 25.68 -3.78
CA GLN A 316 15.05 24.27 -4.06
C GLN A 316 14.22 23.74 -5.23
N ALA A 317 12.93 24.05 -5.28
CA ALA A 317 12.07 23.67 -6.40
C ALA A 317 12.53 24.31 -7.73
N LEU A 318 12.94 25.58 -7.71
CA LEU A 318 13.51 26.26 -8.89
C LEU A 318 14.83 25.62 -9.35
N ALA A 319 15.70 25.22 -8.40
CA ALA A 319 16.95 24.52 -8.70
C ALA A 319 16.71 23.12 -9.31
N ASP A 320 15.73 22.38 -8.79
CA ASP A 320 15.33 21.06 -9.33
C ASP A 320 14.73 21.17 -10.74
N MET A 321 14.15 22.32 -11.08
CA MET A 321 13.70 22.66 -12.44
C MET A 321 14.81 23.22 -13.35
N GLY A 322 16.03 23.40 -12.83
CA GLY A 322 17.19 23.87 -13.58
C GLY A 322 17.41 25.40 -13.57
N PHE A 323 16.58 26.16 -12.86
CA PHE A 323 16.80 27.59 -12.63
C PHE A 323 17.79 27.78 -11.49
N THR A 324 19.08 27.81 -11.81
CA THR A 324 20.18 27.83 -10.83
C THR A 324 20.70 29.23 -10.47
N ASP A 325 20.19 30.29 -11.12
CA ASP A 325 20.54 31.69 -10.82
C ASP A 325 19.79 32.16 -9.55
N MET A 326 20.47 32.02 -8.42
CA MET A 326 19.89 32.22 -7.09
C MET A 326 19.48 33.66 -6.83
N ASP A 327 20.28 34.65 -7.24
CA ASP A 327 19.98 36.08 -7.07
C ASP A 327 18.72 36.48 -7.85
N ARG A 328 18.61 35.99 -9.08
CA ARG A 328 17.45 36.25 -9.94
C ARG A 328 16.18 35.58 -9.42
N ASN A 329 16.31 34.34 -8.96
CA ASN A 329 15.19 33.59 -8.38
C ASN A 329 14.66 34.26 -7.11
N VAL A 330 15.55 34.70 -6.21
CA VAL A 330 15.17 35.42 -4.98
C VAL A 330 14.47 36.74 -5.29
N ALA A 331 14.94 37.48 -6.30
CA ALA A 331 14.31 38.73 -6.72
C ALA A 331 12.87 38.52 -7.24
N LEU A 332 12.65 37.50 -8.08
CA LEU A 332 11.32 37.17 -8.59
C LEU A 332 10.40 36.61 -7.52
N LEU A 333 10.90 35.74 -6.63
CA LEU A 333 10.16 35.23 -5.47
C LEU A 333 9.76 36.36 -4.53
N THR A 334 10.59 37.38 -4.39
CA THR A 334 10.27 38.56 -3.59
C THR A 334 9.24 39.44 -4.28
N GLN A 335 9.34 39.63 -5.59
CA GLN A 335 8.40 40.41 -6.40
C GLN A 335 7.00 39.79 -6.46
N HIS A 336 6.92 38.46 -6.58
CA HIS A 336 5.67 37.71 -6.66
C HIS A 336 5.23 37.10 -5.32
N ASN A 337 5.88 37.50 -4.22
CA ASN A 337 5.58 37.05 -2.86
C ASN A 337 5.45 35.52 -2.72
N GLY A 338 6.32 34.77 -3.40
CA GLY A 338 6.40 33.30 -3.32
C GLY A 338 5.47 32.52 -4.25
N ASP A 339 4.73 33.19 -5.15
CA ASP A 339 3.92 32.52 -6.17
C ASP A 339 4.81 31.88 -7.26
N MET A 340 4.95 30.55 -7.20
CA MET A 340 5.82 29.78 -8.09
C MET A 340 5.40 29.85 -9.56
N ASP A 341 4.10 29.94 -9.88
CA ASP A 341 3.65 29.96 -11.28
C ASP A 341 4.00 31.28 -11.95
N ALA A 342 3.86 32.39 -11.21
CA ALA A 342 4.26 33.71 -11.68
C ALA A 342 5.79 33.83 -11.81
N VAL A 343 6.54 33.24 -10.88
CA VAL A 343 8.02 33.23 -10.91
C VAL A 343 8.55 32.41 -12.08
N ILE A 344 8.04 31.20 -12.33
CA ILE A 344 8.45 30.37 -13.46
C ILE A 344 8.12 31.06 -14.78
N THR A 345 6.95 31.70 -14.87
CA THR A 345 6.56 32.48 -16.06
C THR A 345 7.50 33.67 -16.31
N GLY A 346 7.95 34.36 -15.25
CA GLY A 346 8.96 35.42 -15.33
C GLY A 346 10.36 34.92 -15.75
N LEU A 347 10.75 33.74 -15.29
CA LEU A 347 12.02 33.11 -15.66
C LEU A 347 12.05 32.63 -17.12
N LEU A 348 10.95 32.04 -17.59
CA LEU A 348 10.82 31.54 -18.96
C LEU A 348 10.63 32.65 -20.00
N SER A 349 10.06 33.80 -19.62
CA SER A 349 9.89 34.95 -20.52
C SER A 349 11.18 35.74 -20.76
N SER A 350 12.29 35.32 -20.13
CA SER A 350 13.58 35.99 -20.19
C SER A 350 14.69 35.18 -20.88
N VAL A 351 14.35 34.09 -21.56
CA VAL A 351 15.26 33.23 -22.34
C VAL A 351 15.34 33.68 -23.79
#